data_AF-A0A7J8HE33-F1
#
_entry.id   AF-A0A7J8HE33-F1
#
_cell.length_a   1.000
_cell.length_b   1.000
_cell.length_c   1.000
_cell.angle_alpha   90.00
_cell.angle_beta   90.00
_cell.angle_gamma   90.00
#
_symmetry.space_group_name_H-M   'P 1'
#
loop_
_entity.id
_entity.type
_entity.pdbx_description
1 polymer ?
#
loop_
_entity_poly.entity_id
_entity_poly.type
_entity_poly.pdbx_seq_one_letter_code
_entity_poly.pdbx_strand_id
1 'polypeptide(L)'
;MQTVQCSSLSHSGDEHWGAPQTLNVKFLPSDPNHFVVGTSMGLVSHGTRQDLRVCPRAFRPQQPGARPVQVNVLDCSPFGEPLFLAGCSDGSIRLHQLASEQPLLQWDQSTEGRAVTGLQWSPARPAVFFVQDEASCIHIWDLLESDLGPVAKQLVSPDRLVTMTVVGEPEKTSGGFLALVLARASGRVDVQHLKRAWAAPVAEEQRRLWQLLQGAL
;
A
#
# COMPACT_ATOMS: atom_id res chain seq x y z
N MET A 1 -26.89 10.52 -8.78
CA MET A 1 -25.52 9.97 -8.90
C MET A 1 -24.59 11.16 -8.78
N GLN A 2 -23.95 11.37 -7.63
CA GLN A 2 -23.01 12.49 -7.46
C GLN A 2 -21.66 12.06 -8.04
N THR A 3 -21.16 12.82 -9.01
CA THR A 3 -19.85 12.62 -9.63
C THR A 3 -18.77 13.14 -8.69
N VAL A 4 -17.82 12.31 -8.30
CA VAL A 4 -16.64 12.73 -7.52
C VAL A 4 -15.72 13.52 -8.46
N GLN A 5 -15.54 14.81 -8.22
CA GLN A 5 -14.61 15.65 -8.99
C GLN A 5 -13.23 15.65 -8.31
N CYS A 6 -12.21 15.14 -9.00
CA CYS A 6 -10.82 15.32 -8.57
C CYS A 6 -10.27 16.55 -9.31
N SER A 7 -9.97 17.64 -8.58
CA SER A 7 -9.35 18.82 -9.19
C SER A 7 -7.98 18.45 -9.77
N SER A 8 -7.72 18.84 -11.03
CA SER A 8 -6.47 18.53 -11.72
C SER A 8 -5.25 19.07 -10.97
N LEU A 9 -4.28 18.19 -10.69
CA LEU A 9 -2.94 18.62 -10.27
C LEU A 9 -2.23 19.20 -11.51
N SER A 10 -2.17 20.53 -11.64
CA SER A 10 -1.33 21.19 -12.64
C SER A 10 0.11 21.23 -12.12
N HIS A 11 1.01 20.46 -12.74
CA HIS A 11 2.43 20.53 -12.46
C HIS A 11 3.03 21.73 -13.19
N SER A 12 3.45 22.76 -12.47
CA SER A 12 4.27 23.85 -13.02
C SER A 12 5.74 23.44 -12.92
N GLY A 13 6.21 22.69 -13.89
CA GLY A 13 7.61 22.29 -14.03
C GLY A 13 7.86 21.76 -15.42
N ASP A 14 8.72 22.44 -16.18
CA ASP A 14 9.15 22.16 -17.54
C ASP A 14 9.73 20.75 -17.70
N GLU A 15 8.89 19.74 -17.92
CA GLU A 15 9.29 18.46 -18.54
C GLU A 15 8.11 17.90 -19.35
N HIS A 16 8.36 17.44 -20.58
CA HIS A 16 7.38 17.07 -21.62
C HIS A 16 6.52 15.82 -21.32
N TRP A 17 6.35 15.46 -20.05
CA TRP A 17 5.53 14.32 -19.64
C TRP A 17 4.08 14.80 -19.56
N GLY A 18 3.22 14.28 -20.43
CA GLY A 18 1.82 14.72 -20.58
C GLY A 18 1.01 14.73 -19.27
N ALA A 19 -0.23 15.22 -19.33
CA ALA A 19 -1.07 15.38 -18.15
C ALA A 19 -1.16 14.10 -17.29
N PRO A 20 -1.09 14.22 -15.94
CA PRO A 20 -1.12 13.06 -15.05
C PRO A 20 -2.42 12.27 -15.23
N GLN A 21 -2.28 10.96 -15.45
CA GLN A 21 -3.41 10.03 -15.53
C GLN A 21 -3.71 9.45 -14.15
N THR A 22 -5.00 9.30 -13.84
CA THR A 22 -5.45 8.58 -12.65
C THR A 22 -5.46 7.07 -12.92
N LEU A 23 -4.91 6.28 -12.00
CA LEU A 23 -4.75 4.83 -12.16
C LEU A 23 -5.58 4.01 -11.17
N ASN A 24 -5.69 4.47 -9.93
CA ASN A 24 -6.44 3.79 -8.88
C ASN A 24 -6.98 4.79 -7.86
N VAL A 25 -7.93 4.35 -7.04
CA VAL A 25 -8.52 5.14 -5.96
C VAL A 25 -8.78 4.25 -4.75
N LYS A 26 -8.52 4.78 -3.55
CA LYS A 26 -8.88 4.14 -2.28
C LYS A 26 -9.53 5.15 -1.34
N PHE A 27 -10.65 4.76 -0.75
CA PHE A 27 -11.29 5.51 0.33
C PHE A 27 -10.68 5.11 1.65
N LEU A 28 -10.57 6.07 2.58
CA LEU A 28 -10.11 5.77 3.91
C LEU A 28 -11.17 4.97 4.68
N PRO A 29 -10.80 3.84 5.32
CA PRO A 29 -11.75 3.07 6.12
C PRO A 29 -12.30 3.84 7.32
N SER A 30 -11.47 4.67 7.96
CA SER A 30 -11.84 5.44 9.16
C SER A 30 -12.69 6.69 8.85
N ASP A 31 -12.53 7.26 7.66
CA ASP A 31 -13.37 8.36 7.17
C ASP A 31 -13.61 8.24 5.65
N PRO A 32 -14.72 7.60 5.24
CA PRO A 32 -15.06 7.40 3.82
C PRO A 32 -15.31 8.70 3.04
N ASN A 33 -15.35 9.87 3.69
CA ASN A 33 -15.36 11.15 2.98
C ASN A 33 -14.03 11.44 2.32
N HIS A 34 -12.92 10.92 2.85
CA HIS A 34 -11.59 11.10 2.30
C HIS A 34 -11.20 9.94 1.38
N PHE A 35 -10.48 10.27 0.31
CA PHE A 35 -9.91 9.28 -0.60
C PHE A 35 -8.57 9.75 -1.17
N VAL A 36 -7.78 8.77 -1.59
CA VAL A 36 -6.48 8.96 -2.23
C VAL A 36 -6.49 8.35 -3.63
N VAL A 37 -5.77 8.99 -4.57
CA VAL A 37 -5.77 8.65 -5.99
C VAL A 37 -4.35 8.50 -6.50
N GLY A 38 -3.95 7.30 -6.91
CA GLY A 38 -2.65 7.05 -7.50
C GLY A 38 -2.59 7.54 -8.95
N THR A 39 -1.46 8.12 -9.35
CA THR A 39 -1.28 8.69 -10.70
C THR A 39 -0.13 8.04 -11.47
N SER A 40 -0.07 8.29 -12.78
CA SER A 40 1.04 7.88 -13.65
C SER A 40 2.35 8.66 -13.42
N MET A 41 2.34 9.69 -12.59
CA MET A 41 3.47 10.62 -12.37
C MET A 41 4.12 10.48 -10.98
N GLY A 42 3.83 9.39 -10.26
CA GLY A 42 4.41 9.10 -8.94
C GLY A 42 3.75 9.87 -7.81
N LEU A 43 2.79 10.75 -8.13
CA LEU A 43 1.99 11.49 -7.17
C LEU A 43 0.78 10.68 -6.73
N VAL A 44 0.36 10.88 -5.49
CA VAL A 44 -0.95 10.45 -5.00
C VAL A 44 -1.77 11.70 -4.68
N SER A 45 -2.91 11.91 -5.32
CA SER A 45 -3.80 13.03 -5.00
C SER A 45 -4.63 12.72 -3.76
N HIS A 46 -4.94 13.73 -2.96
CA HIS A 46 -5.89 13.66 -1.84
C HIS A 46 -7.18 14.38 -2.22
N GLY A 47 -8.33 13.76 -1.99
CA GLY A 47 -9.63 14.34 -2.25
C GLY A 47 -10.64 14.05 -1.15
N THR A 48 -11.74 14.80 -1.17
CA THR A 48 -12.93 14.52 -0.35
C THR A 48 -14.18 14.45 -1.21
N ARG A 49 -15.20 13.71 -0.77
CA ARG A 49 -16.48 13.59 -1.49
C ARG A 49 -17.27 14.91 -1.56
N GLN A 50 -17.03 15.82 -0.64
CA GLN A 50 -17.78 17.07 -0.48
C GLN A 50 -17.02 18.30 -0.99
N ASP A 51 -15.97 18.09 -1.81
CA ASP A 51 -15.11 19.14 -2.37
C ASP A 51 -14.54 20.12 -1.32
N LEU A 52 -14.37 19.64 -0.09
CA LEU A 52 -13.73 20.39 0.97
C LEU A 52 -12.23 20.52 0.69
N ARG A 53 -11.65 21.67 1.08
CA ARG A 53 -10.21 21.88 0.98
C ARG A 53 -9.49 20.88 1.87
N VAL A 54 -8.67 20.04 1.26
CA VAL A 54 -7.75 19.14 1.97
C VAL A 54 -6.33 19.71 1.98
N CYS A 55 -5.59 19.39 3.03
CA CYS A 55 -4.16 19.63 3.12
C CYS A 55 -3.51 18.35 3.68
N PRO A 56 -2.47 17.82 3.02
CA PRO A 56 -1.94 18.20 1.71
C PRO A 56 -2.91 17.77 0.59
N ARG A 57 -2.76 18.38 -0.60
CA ARG A 57 -3.56 18.03 -1.81
C ARG A 57 -2.95 16.89 -2.61
N ALA A 58 -1.66 16.64 -2.44
CA ALA A 58 -0.95 15.55 -3.09
C ALA A 58 0.14 15.05 -2.14
N PHE A 59 0.50 13.79 -2.30
CA PHE A 59 1.61 13.13 -1.66
C PHE A 59 2.68 12.83 -2.70
N ARG A 60 3.93 13.06 -2.34
CA ARG A 60 5.09 13.01 -3.25
C ARG A 60 6.06 11.91 -2.82
N PRO A 61 6.90 11.37 -3.71
CA PRO A 61 8.04 10.57 -3.28
C PRO A 61 9.05 11.45 -2.53
N GLN A 62 9.86 10.84 -1.66
CA GLN A 62 10.87 11.56 -0.87
C GLN A 62 11.91 12.25 -1.76
N GLN A 63 12.29 11.58 -2.85
CA GLN A 63 13.05 12.18 -3.94
C GLN A 63 12.37 11.88 -5.28
N PRO A 64 12.02 12.89 -6.08
CA PRO A 64 11.52 12.68 -7.44
C PRO A 64 12.64 12.11 -8.32
N GLY A 65 12.36 10.98 -8.96
CA GLY A 65 13.25 10.42 -9.98
C GLY A 65 13.20 11.22 -11.29
N ALA A 66 14.16 10.96 -12.19
CA ALA A 66 14.23 11.60 -13.50
C ALA A 66 13.14 11.14 -14.49
N ARG A 67 12.33 10.14 -14.13
CA ARG A 67 11.25 9.61 -14.96
C ARG A 67 9.97 9.45 -14.15
N PRO A 68 8.80 9.62 -14.78
CA PRO A 68 7.52 9.28 -14.16
C PRO A 68 7.48 7.83 -13.69
N VAL A 69 7.07 7.62 -12.44
CA VAL A 69 6.85 6.30 -11.84
C VAL A 69 5.36 6.14 -11.61
N GLN A 70 4.75 5.07 -12.10
CA GLN A 70 3.30 4.88 -11.91
C GLN A 70 3.01 4.39 -10.50
N VAL A 71 1.99 4.95 -9.85
CA VAL A 71 1.44 4.40 -8.61
C VAL A 71 0.42 3.34 -8.98
N ASN A 72 0.86 2.08 -9.04
CA ASN A 72 0.07 0.96 -9.52
C ASN A 72 -1.04 0.54 -8.54
N VAL A 73 -0.73 0.56 -7.24
CA VAL A 73 -1.62 0.07 -6.20
C VAL A 73 -1.51 0.92 -4.95
N LEU A 74 -2.65 1.10 -4.27
CA LEU A 74 -2.76 1.76 -2.97
C LEU A 74 -3.44 0.80 -2.00
N ASP A 75 -3.15 0.91 -0.71
CA ASP A 75 -3.98 0.31 0.34
C ASP A 75 -3.97 1.15 1.62
N CYS A 76 -5.11 1.25 2.30
CA CYS A 76 -5.25 2.08 3.49
C CYS A 76 -5.22 1.21 4.76
N SER A 77 -4.59 1.70 5.82
CA SER A 77 -4.57 1.01 7.11
C SER A 77 -6.00 0.77 7.62
N PRO A 78 -6.36 -0.46 8.05
CA PRO A 78 -7.65 -0.75 8.65
C PRO A 78 -7.71 -0.42 10.15
N PHE A 79 -6.63 0.08 10.77
CA PHE A 79 -6.50 0.24 12.23
C PHE A 79 -6.92 1.61 12.79
N GLY A 80 -7.60 2.41 11.96
CA GLY A 80 -8.16 3.71 12.35
C GLY A 80 -7.24 4.89 12.05
N GLU A 81 -5.93 4.65 11.94
CA GLU A 81 -5.00 5.73 11.63
C GLU A 81 -5.04 6.13 10.16
N PRO A 82 -4.78 7.41 9.87
CA PRO A 82 -4.84 7.91 8.52
C PRO A 82 -3.51 7.61 7.79
N LEU A 83 -3.16 6.32 7.72
CA LEU A 83 -1.99 5.78 7.01
C LEU A 83 -2.44 5.06 5.73
N PHE A 84 -1.61 5.16 4.70
CA PHE A 84 -1.78 4.37 3.48
C PHE A 84 -0.43 3.99 2.87
N LEU A 85 -0.42 2.87 2.17
CA LEU A 85 0.71 2.39 1.39
C LEU A 85 0.48 2.68 -0.10
N ALA A 86 1.57 2.94 -0.82
CA ALA A 86 1.59 3.07 -2.26
C ALA A 86 2.68 2.17 -2.86
N GLY A 87 2.29 1.29 -3.78
CA GLY A 87 3.18 0.42 -4.54
C GLY A 87 3.34 0.93 -5.98
N CYS A 88 4.57 1.00 -6.44
CA CYS A 88 4.95 1.70 -7.66
C CYS A 88 5.47 0.77 -8.78
N SER A 89 5.52 1.28 -10.01
CA SER A 89 5.98 0.54 -11.19
C SER A 89 7.48 0.25 -11.21
N ASP A 90 8.28 0.98 -10.43
CA ASP A 90 9.72 0.77 -10.27
C ASP A 90 10.06 -0.15 -9.09
N GLY A 91 9.05 -0.76 -8.47
CA GLY A 91 9.23 -1.61 -7.31
C GLY A 91 9.41 -0.88 -5.99
N SER A 92 9.29 0.46 -5.97
CA SER A 92 9.27 1.21 -4.72
C SER A 92 7.94 1.04 -3.98
N ILE A 93 8.03 1.13 -2.66
CA ILE A 93 6.88 1.14 -1.75
C ILE A 93 7.01 2.38 -0.87
N ARG A 94 5.91 3.10 -0.66
CA ARG A 94 5.86 4.27 0.22
C ARG A 94 4.79 4.11 1.27
N LEU A 95 5.12 4.42 2.50
CA LEU A 95 4.19 4.59 3.60
C LEU A 95 3.94 6.07 3.83
N HIS A 96 2.69 6.50 3.68
CA HIS A 96 2.27 7.88 3.87
C HIS A 96 1.31 8.01 5.04
N GLN A 97 1.36 9.17 5.68
CA GLN A 97 0.33 9.66 6.59
C GLN A 97 -0.41 10.80 5.91
N LEU A 98 -1.75 10.85 6.04
CA LEU A 98 -2.54 11.90 5.38
C LEU A 98 -2.15 13.31 5.80
N ALA A 99 -1.56 13.51 6.97
CA ALA A 99 -1.17 14.83 7.46
C ALA A 99 0.17 15.35 6.88
N SER A 100 0.92 14.53 6.13
CA SER A 100 2.24 14.86 5.59
C SER A 100 2.28 14.69 4.08
N GLU A 101 2.83 15.66 3.35
CA GLU A 101 3.04 15.56 1.89
C GLU A 101 4.12 14.53 1.53
N GLN A 102 5.12 14.36 2.40
CA GLN A 102 6.22 13.42 2.22
C GLN A 102 5.90 12.07 2.88
N PRO A 103 6.45 10.95 2.38
CA PRO A 103 6.28 9.65 3.00
C PRO A 103 6.95 9.62 4.37
N LEU A 104 6.38 8.85 5.30
CA LEU A 104 7.04 8.51 6.56
C LEU A 104 8.22 7.56 6.31
N LEU A 105 8.03 6.60 5.41
CA LEU A 105 9.05 5.64 4.98
C LEU A 105 8.92 5.40 3.48
N GLN A 106 10.06 5.29 2.80
CA GLN A 106 10.15 4.93 1.39
C GLN A 106 11.21 3.84 1.22
N TRP A 107 10.81 2.74 0.57
CA TRP A 107 11.69 1.61 0.26
C TRP A 107 11.92 1.55 -1.24
N ASP A 108 13.03 2.14 -1.66
CA ASP A 108 13.42 2.12 -3.07
C ASP A 108 13.81 0.71 -3.49
N GLN A 109 13.31 0.26 -4.66
CA GLN A 109 13.61 -1.06 -5.22
C GLN A 109 13.34 -2.23 -4.25
N SER A 110 12.32 -2.11 -3.38
CA SER A 110 11.91 -3.15 -2.43
C SER A 110 11.72 -4.53 -3.08
N THR A 111 11.29 -4.53 -4.34
CA THR A 111 11.02 -5.73 -5.15
C THR A 111 12.08 -5.91 -6.25
N GLU A 112 13.31 -5.45 -6.02
CA GLU A 112 14.43 -5.57 -6.96
C GLU A 112 14.12 -4.91 -8.33
N GLY A 113 13.40 -3.79 -8.29
CA GLY A 113 12.98 -3.03 -9.47
C GLY A 113 11.74 -3.57 -10.18
N ARG A 114 11.13 -4.67 -9.70
CA ARG A 114 9.93 -5.27 -10.28
C ARG A 114 8.69 -4.50 -9.90
N ALA A 115 7.84 -4.14 -10.87
CA ALA A 115 6.61 -3.41 -10.60
C ALA A 115 5.77 -4.07 -9.49
N VAL A 116 5.32 -3.26 -8.53
CA VAL A 116 4.35 -3.71 -7.52
C VAL A 116 2.99 -3.83 -8.20
N THR A 117 2.40 -5.03 -8.16
CA THR A 117 1.12 -5.36 -8.81
C THR A 117 0.01 -5.69 -7.82
N GLY A 118 0.35 -5.95 -6.56
CA GLY A 118 -0.60 -6.12 -5.47
C GLY A 118 -0.01 -5.64 -4.15
N LEU A 119 -0.86 -5.09 -3.29
CA LEU A 119 -0.48 -4.55 -1.99
C LEU A 119 -1.68 -4.69 -1.06
N GLN A 120 -1.48 -5.29 0.10
CA GLN A 120 -2.55 -5.44 1.08
C GLN A 120 -2.00 -5.33 2.51
N TRP A 121 -2.59 -4.43 3.30
CA TRP A 121 -2.35 -4.37 4.73
C TRP A 121 -2.91 -5.64 5.39
N SER A 122 -2.24 -6.12 6.44
CA SER A 122 -2.79 -7.20 7.26
C SER A 122 -4.06 -6.73 7.97
N PRO A 123 -5.16 -7.50 7.95
CA PRO A 123 -6.36 -7.16 8.70
C PRO A 123 -6.23 -7.42 10.21
N ALA A 124 -5.12 -8.02 10.66
CA ALA A 124 -4.92 -8.44 12.05
C ALA A 124 -3.76 -7.74 12.77
N ARG A 125 -2.78 -7.25 12.00
CA ARG A 125 -1.52 -6.72 12.54
C ARG A 125 -1.18 -5.38 11.90
N PRO A 126 -1.16 -4.26 12.66
CA PRO A 126 -0.91 -2.94 12.09
C PRO A 126 0.50 -2.77 11.50
N ALA A 127 1.50 -3.53 11.95
CA ALA A 127 2.85 -3.42 11.40
C ALA A 127 3.12 -4.32 10.19
N VAL A 128 2.14 -5.13 9.77
CA VAL A 128 2.33 -6.17 8.74
C VAL A 128 1.56 -5.84 7.46
N PHE A 129 2.24 -5.98 6.32
CA PHE A 129 1.62 -5.88 5.01
C PHE A 129 2.26 -6.85 4.00
N PHE A 130 1.56 -7.07 2.89
CA PHE A 130 1.91 -8.04 1.86
C PHE A 130 2.03 -7.33 0.52
N VAL A 131 3.06 -7.66 -0.24
CA VAL A 131 3.36 -7.07 -1.55
C VAL A 131 3.46 -8.19 -2.58
N GLN A 132 2.81 -8.02 -3.73
CA GLN A 132 2.98 -8.87 -4.91
C GLN A 132 3.70 -8.06 -5.97
N ASP A 133 4.76 -8.62 -6.56
CA ASP A 133 5.42 -8.04 -7.72
C ASP A 133 5.03 -8.73 -9.05
N GLU A 134 5.44 -8.14 -10.17
CA GLU A 134 5.21 -8.68 -11.52
C GLU A 134 5.89 -10.04 -11.77
N ALA A 135 6.87 -10.43 -10.96
CA ALA A 135 7.60 -11.69 -11.08
C ALA A 135 6.92 -12.84 -10.32
N SER A 136 5.67 -12.64 -9.85
CA SER A 136 4.93 -13.60 -9.02
C SER A 136 5.61 -13.88 -7.67
N CYS A 137 6.39 -12.93 -7.16
CA CYS A 137 6.95 -13.02 -5.82
C CYS A 137 6.07 -12.24 -4.83
N ILE A 138 5.82 -12.86 -3.69
CA ILE A 138 5.11 -12.27 -2.56
C ILE A 138 6.13 -11.89 -1.50
N HIS A 139 6.15 -10.63 -1.11
CA HIS A 139 7.02 -10.10 -0.05
C HIS A 139 6.18 -9.79 1.18
N ILE A 140 6.60 -10.31 2.32
CA ILE A 140 5.93 -10.13 3.60
C ILE A 140 6.75 -9.15 4.42
N TRP A 141 6.09 -8.10 4.90
CA TRP A 141 6.69 -7.06 5.71
C TRP A 141 6.16 -7.13 7.13
N ASP A 142 7.05 -6.95 8.10
CA ASP A 142 6.70 -6.68 9.49
C ASP A 142 7.62 -5.56 9.98
N LEU A 143 7.10 -4.34 10.05
CA LEU A 143 7.88 -3.14 10.37
C LEU A 143 8.47 -3.16 11.78
N LEU A 144 7.94 -3.99 12.69
CA LEU A 144 8.50 -4.14 14.03
C LEU A 144 9.58 -5.21 14.12
N GLU A 145 9.73 -6.04 13.10
CA GLU A 145 10.84 -6.99 12.95
C GLU A 145 11.96 -6.39 12.09
N SER A 146 11.60 -5.73 10.98
CA SER A 146 12.54 -5.03 10.09
C SER A 146 11.82 -3.92 9.32
N ASP A 147 12.31 -2.69 9.47
CA ASP A 147 11.88 -1.52 8.69
C ASP A 147 12.77 -1.26 7.47
N LEU A 148 13.77 -2.12 7.20
CA LEU A 148 14.70 -1.97 6.07
C LEU A 148 14.28 -2.78 4.83
N GLY A 149 13.42 -3.78 5.00
CA GLY A 149 13.13 -4.77 3.96
C GLY A 149 12.14 -5.83 4.40
N PRO A 150 11.63 -6.66 3.45
CA PRO A 150 10.69 -7.72 3.75
C PRO A 150 11.34 -8.81 4.63
N VAL A 151 10.58 -9.30 5.60
CA VAL A 151 11.00 -10.38 6.52
C VAL A 151 10.89 -11.77 5.89
N ALA A 152 10.09 -11.91 4.83
CA ALA A 152 10.01 -13.13 4.04
C ALA A 152 9.63 -12.87 2.59
N LYS A 153 10.04 -13.78 1.70
CA LYS A 153 9.69 -13.79 0.29
C LYS A 153 9.20 -15.18 -0.13
N GLN A 154 8.20 -15.24 -1.00
CA GLN A 154 7.67 -16.48 -1.56
C GLN A 154 7.45 -16.32 -3.06
N LEU A 155 8.23 -17.04 -3.86
CA LEU A 155 8.02 -17.15 -5.30
C LEU A 155 6.88 -18.14 -5.60
N VAL A 156 5.86 -17.67 -6.31
CA VAL A 156 4.76 -18.52 -6.78
C VAL A 156 5.11 -19.07 -8.16
N SER A 157 5.28 -20.39 -8.23
CA SER A 157 5.68 -21.11 -9.44
C SER A 157 4.93 -22.46 -9.53
N PRO A 158 4.97 -23.19 -10.67
CA PRO A 158 5.48 -22.75 -11.99
C PRO A 158 4.54 -21.79 -12.73
N ASP A 159 3.30 -21.65 -12.25
CA ASP A 159 2.28 -20.82 -12.88
C ASP A 159 2.26 -19.39 -12.30
N ARG A 160 2.04 -18.41 -13.18
CA ARG A 160 2.10 -16.98 -12.87
C ARG A 160 0.97 -16.61 -11.91
N LEU A 161 1.33 -15.91 -10.83
CA LEU A 161 0.37 -15.31 -9.91
C LEU A 161 -0.32 -14.13 -10.60
N VAL A 162 -1.65 -14.12 -10.57
CA VAL A 162 -2.46 -13.02 -11.12
C VAL A 162 -2.78 -12.02 -10.01
N THR A 163 -3.24 -12.52 -8.87
CA THR A 163 -3.58 -11.67 -7.73
C THR A 163 -3.52 -12.47 -6.43
N MET A 164 -3.33 -11.75 -5.32
CA MET A 164 -3.37 -12.27 -3.97
C MET A 164 -4.32 -11.45 -3.11
N THR A 165 -4.89 -12.08 -2.10
CA THR A 165 -5.60 -11.39 -1.02
C THR A 165 -5.40 -12.12 0.30
N VAL A 166 -5.30 -11.37 1.40
CA VAL A 166 -5.29 -11.93 2.75
C VAL A 166 -6.69 -11.80 3.35
N VAL A 167 -7.24 -12.92 3.80
CA VAL A 167 -8.58 -13.04 4.35
C VAL A 167 -8.54 -13.79 5.68
N GLY A 168 -9.54 -13.56 6.53
CA GLY A 168 -9.74 -14.33 7.75
C GLY A 168 -10.39 -13.53 8.86
N GLU A 169 -10.55 -14.17 10.02
CA GLU A 169 -11.18 -13.59 11.20
C GLU A 169 -10.17 -13.61 12.36
N PRO A 170 -9.34 -12.56 12.52
CA PRO A 170 -8.30 -12.55 13.55
C PRO A 170 -8.86 -12.39 14.97
N GLU A 171 -10.01 -11.75 15.11
CA GLU A 171 -10.67 -11.39 16.37
C GLU A 171 -11.42 -12.56 17.04
N LYS A 172 -11.47 -13.76 16.42
CA LYS A 172 -12.24 -14.88 16.97
C LYS A 172 -11.53 -15.48 18.18
N THR A 173 -12.13 -15.33 19.36
CA THR A 173 -11.64 -15.77 20.68
C THR A 173 -11.21 -17.24 20.76
N SER A 174 -11.72 -18.09 19.86
CA SER A 174 -11.23 -19.45 19.63
C SER A 174 -11.10 -19.72 18.14
N GLY A 175 -9.87 -19.90 17.65
CA GLY A 175 -9.59 -20.36 16.28
C GLY A 175 -9.47 -19.27 15.21
N GLY A 176 -9.17 -18.02 15.59
CA GLY A 176 -8.84 -16.98 14.62
C GLY A 176 -7.70 -17.41 13.68
N PHE A 177 -7.85 -17.10 12.40
CA PHE A 177 -6.88 -17.44 11.36
C PHE A 177 -6.80 -16.32 10.34
N LEU A 178 -5.65 -16.22 9.68
CA LEU A 178 -5.51 -15.52 8.41
C LEU A 178 -4.99 -16.50 7.36
N ALA A 179 -5.51 -16.37 6.15
CA ALA A 179 -5.13 -17.14 4.99
C ALA A 179 -4.79 -16.20 3.83
N LEU A 180 -3.77 -16.58 3.09
CA LEU A 180 -3.38 -15.97 1.83
C LEU A 180 -4.03 -16.77 0.70
N VAL A 181 -4.90 -16.11 -0.06
CA VAL A 181 -5.58 -16.68 -1.24
C VAL A 181 -4.85 -16.20 -2.48
N LEU A 182 -4.48 -17.13 -3.36
CA LEU A 182 -3.67 -16.90 -4.54
C LEU A 182 -4.42 -17.35 -5.79
N ALA A 183 -4.72 -16.43 -6.71
CA ALA A 183 -5.29 -16.78 -8.01
C ALA A 183 -4.21 -16.77 -9.09
N ARG A 184 -4.16 -17.82 -9.91
CA ARG A 184 -3.10 -18.03 -10.90
C ARG A 184 -3.61 -17.96 -12.33
N ALA A 185 -2.70 -17.77 -13.29
CA ALA A 185 -3.03 -17.61 -14.70
C ALA A 185 -3.64 -18.88 -15.33
N SER A 186 -3.37 -20.06 -14.79
CA SER A 186 -4.05 -21.31 -15.17
C SER A 186 -5.51 -21.39 -14.73
N GLY A 187 -6.00 -20.43 -13.95
CA GLY A 187 -7.33 -20.45 -13.33
C GLY A 187 -7.39 -21.21 -11.99
N ARG A 188 -6.26 -21.75 -11.51
CA ARG A 188 -6.18 -22.36 -10.17
C ARG A 188 -6.22 -21.29 -9.08
N VAL A 189 -6.85 -21.65 -7.95
CA VAL A 189 -6.86 -20.86 -6.73
C VAL A 189 -6.29 -21.71 -5.60
N ASP A 190 -5.26 -21.20 -4.93
CA ASP A 190 -4.67 -21.82 -3.74
C ASP A 190 -5.03 -21.02 -2.50
N VAL A 191 -5.20 -21.70 -1.37
CA VAL A 191 -5.39 -21.07 -0.05
C VAL A 191 -4.33 -21.59 0.89
N GLN A 192 -3.58 -20.67 1.50
CA GLN A 192 -2.46 -20.99 2.39
C GLN A 192 -2.68 -20.30 3.73
N HIS A 193 -2.65 -21.05 4.83
CA HIS A 193 -2.70 -20.43 6.16
C HIS A 193 -1.40 -19.68 6.44
N LEU A 194 -1.52 -18.43 6.88
CA LEU A 194 -0.38 -17.63 7.27
C LEU A 194 0.24 -18.17 8.56
N LYS A 195 1.57 -18.10 8.66
CA LYS A 195 2.26 -18.42 9.90
C LYS A 195 1.74 -17.53 11.01
N ARG A 196 1.68 -18.09 12.21
CA ARG A 196 1.19 -17.37 13.40
C ARG A 196 1.92 -16.06 13.64
N ALA A 197 3.22 -16.01 13.34
CA ALA A 197 4.03 -14.80 13.42
C ALA A 197 3.45 -13.62 12.62
N TRP A 198 2.86 -13.85 11.44
CA TRP A 198 2.31 -12.77 10.60
C TRP A 198 0.79 -12.59 10.74
N ALA A 199 0.14 -13.50 11.47
CA ALA A 199 -1.32 -13.58 11.55
C ALA A 199 -1.90 -13.22 12.93
N ALA A 200 -1.18 -13.52 14.02
CA ALA A 200 -1.70 -13.33 15.36
C ALA A 200 -1.48 -11.87 15.84
N PRO A 201 -2.52 -11.20 16.39
CA PRO A 201 -2.36 -9.88 16.99
C PRO A 201 -1.27 -9.86 18.06
N VAL A 202 -0.46 -8.80 18.08
CA VAL A 202 0.57 -8.59 19.11
C VAL A 202 0.11 -7.48 20.06
N ALA A 203 0.35 -7.66 21.36
CA ALA A 203 -0.02 -6.66 22.36
C ALA A 203 0.72 -5.33 22.11
N GLU A 204 -0.01 -4.22 22.21
CA GLU A 204 0.51 -2.85 22.05
C GLU A 204 1.20 -2.60 20.68
N GLU A 205 0.96 -3.44 19.68
CA GLU A 205 1.62 -3.37 18.37
C GLU A 205 1.45 -2.01 17.70
N GLN A 206 0.23 -1.48 17.74
CA GLN A 206 -0.12 -0.17 17.21
C GLN A 206 0.70 0.96 17.85
N ARG A 207 0.84 0.95 19.18
CA ARG A 207 1.66 1.94 19.91
C ARG A 207 3.13 1.85 19.50
N ARG A 208 3.66 0.64 19.37
CA ARG A 208 5.05 0.40 18.98
C ARG A 208 5.32 0.84 17.54
N LEU A 209 4.38 0.57 16.62
CA LEU A 209 4.47 1.05 15.25
C LEU A 209 4.55 2.58 15.23
N TRP A 210 3.68 3.26 15.98
CA TRP A 210 3.72 4.71 16.06
C TRP A 210 5.04 5.26 16.61
N GLN A 211 5.61 4.61 17.62
CA GLN A 211 6.92 5.01 18.14
C GLN A 211 8.03 4.89 17.08
N LEU A 212 8.00 3.82 16.28
CA LEU A 212 8.92 3.64 15.15
C LEU A 212 8.75 4.74 14.10
N LEU A 213 7.51 5.02 13.70
CA LEU A 213 7.22 6.02 12.67
C LEU A 213 7.54 7.46 13.11
N GLN A 214 7.39 7.78 14.40
CA GLN A 214 7.79 9.09 14.95
C GLN A 214 9.31 9.27 14.97
N GLY A 215 10.09 8.18 15.07
CA GLY A 215 11.54 8.23 14.96
C GLY A 215 12.06 8.42 13.53
N ALA A 216 11.20 8.31 12.52
CA ALA A 216 11.51 8.50 11.11
C ALA A 216 11.23 9.92 10.59
N LEU A 217 10.61 10.78 11.41
CA LEU A 217 10.35 12.20 11.15
C LEU A 217 11.54 13.07 11.56
#